data_AF-A0ABD1Y999-F1
#
_entry.id   AF-A0ABD1Y999-F1
#
_cell.length_a   1.000
_cell.length_b   1.000
_cell.length_c   1.000
_cell.angle_alpha   90.00
_cell.angle_beta   90.00
_cell.angle_gamma   90.00
#
_symmetry.space_group_name_H-M   'P 1'
#
loop_
_entity.id
_entity.type
_entity.pdbx_description
1 polymer ?
#
loop_
_entity_poly.entity_id
_entity_poly.type
_entity_poly.pdbx_seq_one_letter_code
_entity_poly.pdbx_strand_id
1 'polypeptide(L)'
;MEVSEEQILEEEQRIQELEEGELYLGKEESYETVDNIIENSDKVPSEIRECWDLWQRVGLPVSKIAKQRNMTETGVFYCIFSCIQNDFYVDWYELCKEAEFTPDIAKRMIQSTEKLVADASGAPIDWASLMKLQSSGVTEVHFGLYMTMLRCGFSYQTILNIASQKEDTQEITDWGTQVTEDERFPSHISEASMMEWLVKKDGASLLEIALKYRECDEVELMRLLLHLEKVGKIFRRQGIFRAI
;
A
#
# COMPACT_ATOMS: atom_id res chain seq x y z
N MET A 1 55.86 32.33 9.16
CA MET A 1 55.03 32.39 7.94
C MET A 1 53.76 33.06 8.41
N GLU A 2 53.77 34.38 8.40
CA GLU A 2 52.72 35.23 8.97
C GLU A 2 51.67 35.41 7.89
N VAL A 3 50.45 34.95 8.17
CA VAL A 3 49.28 35.15 7.32
C VAL A 3 48.87 36.62 7.51
N SER A 4 48.79 37.38 6.42
CA SER A 4 48.47 38.81 6.49
C SER A 4 46.98 39.02 6.77
N GLU A 5 46.67 40.05 7.57
CA GLU A 5 45.29 40.42 7.95
C GLU A 5 44.38 40.72 6.74
N GLU A 6 44.97 41.06 5.60
CA GLU A 6 44.25 41.24 4.32
C GLU A 6 43.62 39.95 3.78
N GLN A 7 44.21 38.78 4.06
CA GLN A 7 43.68 37.49 3.60
C GLN A 7 42.50 36.98 4.47
N ILE A 8 42.35 37.50 5.69
CA ILE A 8 41.25 37.14 6.60
C ILE A 8 40.01 37.99 6.25
N LEU A 9 40.21 39.27 5.91
CA LEU A 9 39.16 40.19 5.52
C LEU A 9 38.47 39.83 4.19
N GLU A 10 39.20 39.24 3.23
CA GLU A 10 38.62 38.77 1.96
C GLU A 10 37.75 37.50 2.12
N GLU A 11 38.05 36.64 3.10
CA GLU A 11 37.27 35.41 3.37
C GLU A 11 35.99 35.72 4.18
N GLU A 12 36.03 36.70 5.10
CA GLU A 12 34.86 37.14 5.87
C GLU A 12 33.82 37.89 5.01
N GLN A 13 34.25 38.69 4.02
CA GLN A 13 33.33 39.34 3.08
C GLN A 13 32.62 38.34 2.15
N ARG A 14 33.21 37.17 1.89
CA ARG A 14 32.60 36.13 1.06
C ARG A 14 31.49 35.36 1.78
N ILE A 15 31.55 35.26 3.09
CA ILE A 15 30.55 34.56 3.92
C ILE A 15 29.33 35.47 4.16
N GLN A 16 29.53 36.79 4.22
CA GLN A 16 28.46 37.76 4.43
C GLN A 16 27.53 37.95 3.21
N GLU A 17 28.03 37.75 1.99
CA GLU A 17 27.21 37.82 0.75
C GLU A 17 26.37 36.56 0.47
N LEU A 18 26.53 35.47 1.25
CA LEU A 18 25.74 34.24 1.11
C LEU A 18 24.53 34.17 2.07
N GLU A 19 24.42 35.09 3.04
CA GLU A 19 23.30 35.14 4.01
C GLU A 19 22.23 36.21 3.70
N GLU A 20 22.44 37.08 2.70
CA GLU A 20 21.47 38.09 2.27
C GLU A 20 20.76 37.66 0.97
N GLY A 21 19.82 36.72 1.10
CA GLY A 21 19.03 36.17 -0.01
C GLY A 21 17.56 35.93 0.36
N GLU A 22 16.87 37.00 0.72
CA GLU A 22 15.41 37.21 0.70
C GLU A 22 14.49 36.36 1.59
N LEU A 23 14.13 36.99 2.72
CA LEU A 23 12.92 36.76 3.50
C LEU A 23 11.73 37.44 2.81
N TYR A 24 10.71 36.69 2.38
CA TYR A 24 9.39 37.23 2.04
C TYR A 24 8.28 36.57 2.88
N LEU A 25 7.66 37.40 3.72
CA LEU A 25 6.47 37.12 4.52
C LEU A 25 5.20 37.60 3.76
N GLY A 26 4.19 36.73 3.68
CA GLY A 26 2.81 37.02 3.23
C GLY A 26 2.31 35.96 2.24
N LYS A 27 1.15 35.29 2.38
CA LYS A 27 -0.11 35.59 3.08
C LYS A 27 -0.76 34.28 3.56
N GLU A 28 -1.62 34.38 4.57
CA GLU A 28 -2.57 33.35 4.97
C GLU A 28 -3.45 32.94 3.78
N GLU A 29 -3.34 31.69 3.33
CA GLU A 29 -4.40 31.00 2.59
C GLU A 29 -4.56 29.59 3.17
N SER A 30 -5.82 29.20 3.29
CA SER A 30 -6.39 28.06 4.00
C SER A 30 -5.65 26.74 3.83
N TYR A 31 -5.54 25.98 4.94
CA TYR A 31 -5.26 24.55 4.92
C TYR A 31 -6.40 23.80 4.21
N GLU A 32 -6.33 23.69 2.89
CA GLU A 32 -6.83 22.51 2.20
C GLU A 32 -5.68 21.50 2.15
N THR A 33 -5.64 20.61 3.15
CA THR A 33 -4.86 19.37 3.07
C THR A 33 -5.42 18.53 1.93
N VAL A 34 -4.88 18.71 0.73
CA VAL A 34 -4.98 17.72 -0.33
C VAL A 34 -3.97 16.64 0.02
N ASP A 35 -4.48 15.47 0.44
CA ASP A 35 -3.72 14.24 0.63
C ASP A 35 -3.04 13.82 -0.68
N ASN A 36 -1.86 14.39 -0.94
CA ASN A 36 -1.00 13.93 -2.03
C ASN A 36 -0.22 12.72 -1.52
N ILE A 37 -0.86 11.55 -1.59
CA ILE A 37 -0.14 10.28 -1.70
C ILE A 37 0.72 10.41 -2.95
N ILE A 38 2.04 10.51 -2.77
CA ILE A 38 2.99 10.52 -3.89
C ILE A 38 3.01 9.09 -4.47
N GLU A 39 2.07 8.82 -5.37
CA GLU A 39 2.11 7.66 -6.27
C GLU A 39 3.41 7.73 -7.08
N ASN A 40 4.07 6.59 -7.30
CA ASN A 40 5.26 6.45 -8.17
C ASN A 40 4.86 6.64 -9.65
N SER A 41 4.38 7.84 -9.96
CA SER A 41 3.81 8.33 -11.22
C SER A 41 4.73 8.12 -12.42
N ASP A 42 6.04 8.25 -12.22
CA ASP A 42 7.01 8.32 -13.32
C ASP A 42 7.32 6.96 -13.97
N LYS A 43 6.82 5.85 -13.42
CA LYS A 43 7.09 4.49 -13.93
C LYS A 43 5.93 3.89 -14.74
N VAL A 44 4.73 4.45 -14.66
CA VAL A 44 3.54 3.89 -15.31
C VAL A 44 3.18 4.73 -16.54
N PRO A 45 3.06 4.14 -17.74
CA PRO A 45 2.59 4.85 -18.93
C PRO A 45 1.27 5.59 -18.69
N SER A 46 1.13 6.80 -19.26
CA SER A 46 -0.04 7.66 -19.06
C SER A 46 -1.35 6.97 -19.38
N GLU A 47 -1.39 6.16 -20.44
CA GLU A 47 -2.55 5.44 -20.91
C GLU A 47 -3.01 4.36 -19.92
N ILE A 48 -2.05 3.74 -19.23
CA ILE A 48 -2.31 2.74 -18.18
C ILE A 48 -2.84 3.43 -16.93
N ARG A 49 -2.17 4.52 -16.51
CA ARG A 49 -2.59 5.33 -15.37
C ARG A 49 -4.00 5.87 -15.55
N GLU A 50 -4.32 6.36 -16.75
CA GLU A 50 -5.61 6.95 -17.05
C GLU A 50 -6.76 5.94 -16.96
N CYS A 51 -6.52 4.67 -17.30
CA CYS A 51 -7.50 3.60 -17.07
C CYS A 51 -7.79 3.40 -15.58
N TRP A 52 -6.75 3.44 -14.75
CA TRP A 52 -6.90 3.37 -13.29
C TRP A 52 -7.60 4.62 -12.72
N ASP A 53 -7.26 5.83 -13.17
CA ASP A 53 -7.91 7.07 -12.73
C ASP A 53 -9.41 7.07 -13.04
N LEU A 54 -9.79 6.68 -14.27
CA LEU A 54 -11.18 6.60 -14.69
C LEU A 54 -11.99 5.58 -13.85
N TRP A 55 -11.36 4.49 -13.43
CA TRP A 55 -12.01 3.48 -12.61
C TRP A 55 -12.05 3.88 -11.13
N GLN A 56 -10.90 4.15 -10.52
CA GLN A 56 -10.74 4.38 -9.08
C GLN A 56 -11.23 5.77 -8.63
N ARG A 57 -10.93 6.83 -9.39
CA ARG A 57 -11.24 8.22 -8.99
C ARG A 57 -12.57 8.71 -9.56
N VAL A 58 -12.84 8.39 -10.83
CA VAL A 58 -14.08 8.81 -11.50
C VAL A 58 -15.23 7.81 -11.27
N GLY A 59 -14.93 6.55 -10.92
CA GLY A 59 -15.95 5.53 -10.65
C GLY A 59 -16.63 5.01 -11.92
N LEU A 60 -15.96 5.03 -13.07
CA LEU A 60 -16.51 4.44 -14.29
C LEU A 60 -16.35 2.92 -14.28
N PRO A 61 -17.40 2.16 -14.68
CA PRO A 61 -17.27 0.72 -14.84
C PRO A 61 -16.31 0.38 -15.98
N VAL A 62 -15.64 -0.76 -15.86
CA VAL A 62 -14.63 -1.26 -16.80
C VAL A 62 -15.17 -1.33 -18.23
N SER A 63 -16.42 -1.77 -18.39
CA SER A 63 -17.09 -1.84 -19.70
C SER A 63 -17.22 -0.50 -20.41
N LYS A 64 -17.36 0.61 -19.67
CA LYS A 64 -17.39 1.97 -20.24
C LYS A 64 -16.00 2.46 -20.60
N ILE A 65 -15.01 2.20 -19.74
CA ILE A 65 -13.61 2.56 -19.98
C ILE A 65 -13.10 1.84 -21.24
N ALA A 66 -13.39 0.54 -21.36
CA ALA A 66 -13.04 -0.27 -22.52
C ALA A 66 -13.55 0.34 -23.84
N LYS A 67 -14.81 0.81 -23.86
CA LYS A 67 -15.40 1.50 -25.01
C LYS A 67 -14.75 2.85 -25.29
N GLN A 68 -14.49 3.66 -24.27
CA GLN A 68 -13.86 4.97 -24.43
C GLN A 68 -12.43 4.88 -24.96
N ARG A 69 -11.71 3.82 -24.56
CA ARG A 69 -10.31 3.59 -24.89
C ARG A 69 -10.08 2.67 -26.07
N ASN A 70 -11.16 2.18 -26.69
CA ASN A 70 -11.11 1.22 -27.78
C ASN A 70 -10.23 -0.01 -27.45
N MET A 71 -10.43 -0.57 -26.25
CA MET A 71 -9.71 -1.75 -25.76
C MET A 71 -10.68 -2.79 -25.19
N THR A 72 -10.19 -3.99 -24.90
CA THR A 72 -10.99 -5.04 -24.25
C THR A 72 -11.13 -4.76 -22.76
N GLU A 73 -12.21 -5.24 -22.14
CA GLU A 73 -12.39 -5.17 -20.68
C GLU A 73 -11.24 -5.84 -19.93
N THR A 74 -10.78 -7.00 -20.41
CA THR A 74 -9.56 -7.67 -19.93
C THR A 74 -8.34 -6.75 -19.98
N GLY A 75 -8.17 -5.97 -21.05
CA GLY A 75 -7.09 -5.00 -21.19
C GLY A 75 -7.16 -3.88 -20.14
N VAL A 76 -8.36 -3.39 -19.83
CA VAL A 76 -8.57 -2.40 -18.76
C VAL A 76 -8.16 -2.97 -17.40
N PHE A 77 -8.59 -4.19 -17.07
CA PHE A 77 -8.19 -4.86 -15.83
C PHE A 77 -6.67 -4.98 -15.71
N TYR A 78 -5.97 -5.35 -16.79
CA TYR A 78 -4.51 -5.42 -16.78
C TYR A 78 -3.83 -4.07 -16.62
N CYS A 79 -4.42 -2.98 -17.12
CA CYS A 79 -3.95 -1.63 -16.83
C CYS A 79 -4.05 -1.33 -15.33
N ILE A 80 -5.22 -1.62 -14.73
CA ILE A 80 -5.45 -1.46 -13.29
C ILE A 80 -4.45 -2.29 -12.47
N PHE A 81 -4.24 -3.56 -12.82
CA PHE A 81 -3.26 -4.43 -12.14
C PHE A 81 -1.85 -3.88 -12.24
N SER A 82 -1.48 -3.32 -13.39
CA SER A 82 -0.16 -2.70 -13.59
C SER A 82 0.03 -1.49 -12.68
N CYS A 83 -1.00 -0.65 -12.49
CA CYS A 83 -0.96 0.45 -11.52
C CYS A 83 -0.79 -0.07 -10.09
N ILE A 84 -1.57 -1.07 -9.68
CA ILE A 84 -1.47 -1.66 -8.34
C ILE A 84 -0.06 -2.21 -8.07
N GLN A 85 0.55 -2.87 -9.05
CA GLN A 85 1.91 -3.39 -8.95
C GLN A 85 2.99 -2.30 -8.86
N ASN A 86 2.64 -1.05 -9.14
CA ASN A 86 3.47 0.14 -8.97
C ASN A 86 3.01 1.00 -7.77
N ASP A 87 2.40 0.35 -6.77
CA ASP A 87 2.00 0.93 -5.48
C ASP A 87 0.87 1.96 -5.56
N PHE A 88 0.05 1.93 -6.63
CA PHE A 88 -1.16 2.74 -6.68
C PHE A 88 -2.22 2.15 -5.75
N TYR A 89 -2.93 3.05 -5.05
CA TYR A 89 -4.04 2.66 -4.18
C TYR A 89 -5.15 1.97 -4.99
N VAL A 90 -5.90 1.07 -4.36
CA VAL A 90 -7.05 0.44 -5.01
C VAL A 90 -8.11 0.08 -3.97
N ASP A 91 -9.37 0.27 -4.32
CA ASP A 91 -10.47 -0.37 -3.60
C ASP A 91 -10.56 -1.84 -4.04
N TRP A 92 -9.94 -2.72 -3.27
CA TRP A 92 -9.90 -4.15 -3.56
C TRP A 92 -11.29 -4.80 -3.59
N TYR A 93 -12.24 -4.32 -2.79
CA TYR A 93 -13.57 -4.90 -2.73
C TYR A 93 -14.36 -4.58 -4.00
N GLU A 94 -14.37 -3.32 -4.41
CA GLU A 94 -15.02 -2.93 -5.67
C GLU A 94 -14.31 -3.54 -6.88
N LEU A 95 -12.98 -3.70 -6.85
CA LEU A 95 -12.26 -4.39 -7.91
C LEU A 95 -12.65 -5.87 -8.01
N CYS A 96 -12.78 -6.56 -6.87
CA CYS A 96 -13.27 -7.94 -6.83
C CYS A 96 -14.67 -8.05 -7.40
N LYS A 97 -15.56 -7.13 -7.03
CA LYS A 97 -16.95 -7.12 -7.47
C LYS A 97 -17.08 -6.85 -8.97
N GLU A 98 -16.35 -5.86 -9.49
CA GLU A 98 -16.31 -5.55 -10.93
C GLU A 98 -15.75 -6.72 -11.75
N ALA A 99 -14.77 -7.45 -11.20
CA ALA A 99 -14.21 -8.65 -11.80
C ALA A 99 -15.05 -9.92 -11.59
N GLU A 100 -16.23 -9.83 -10.96
CA GLU A 100 -17.06 -10.99 -10.57
C GLU A 100 -16.27 -12.06 -9.76
N PHE A 101 -15.27 -11.62 -8.99
CA PHE A 101 -14.40 -12.49 -8.22
C PHE A 101 -15.10 -12.90 -6.91
N THR A 102 -15.76 -14.06 -6.96
CA THR A 102 -16.57 -14.62 -5.87
C THR A 102 -15.75 -15.51 -4.91
N PRO A 103 -16.29 -15.83 -3.71
CA PRO A 103 -15.65 -16.77 -2.79
C PRO A 103 -15.41 -18.16 -3.39
N ASP A 104 -16.30 -18.61 -4.27
CA ASP A 104 -16.17 -19.89 -4.95
C ASP A 104 -15.01 -19.88 -5.97
N ILE A 105 -14.84 -18.78 -6.72
CA ILE A 105 -13.68 -18.59 -7.60
C ILE A 105 -12.39 -18.54 -6.77
N ALA A 106 -12.38 -17.79 -5.66
CA ALA A 106 -11.21 -17.70 -4.78
C ALA A 106 -10.79 -19.07 -4.23
N LYS A 107 -11.76 -19.88 -3.76
CA LYS A 107 -11.50 -21.23 -3.26
C LYS A 107 -10.93 -22.13 -4.34
N ARG A 108 -11.51 -22.10 -5.55
CA ARG A 108 -11.02 -22.88 -6.69
C ARG A 108 -9.60 -22.47 -7.09
N MET A 109 -9.29 -21.18 -7.06
CA MET A 109 -7.96 -20.64 -7.33
C MET A 109 -6.92 -21.12 -6.31
N ILE A 110 -7.25 -21.08 -5.01
CA ILE A 110 -6.37 -21.58 -3.93
C ILE A 110 -6.09 -23.08 -4.13
N GLN A 111 -7.15 -23.90 -4.24
CA GLN A 111 -7.00 -25.36 -4.41
C GLN A 111 -6.18 -25.73 -5.65
N SER A 112 -6.42 -25.02 -6.75
CA SER A 112 -5.71 -25.22 -8.01
C SER A 112 -4.23 -24.84 -7.90
N THR A 113 -3.93 -23.74 -7.21
CA THR A 113 -2.55 -23.27 -7.00
C THR A 113 -1.81 -24.22 -6.06
N GLU A 114 -2.42 -24.66 -4.96
CA GLU A 114 -1.83 -25.62 -4.02
C GLU A 114 -1.51 -26.95 -4.69
N LYS A 115 -2.45 -27.49 -5.47
CA LYS A 115 -2.24 -28.71 -6.24
C LYS A 115 -1.07 -28.55 -7.19
N LEU A 116 -1.02 -27.43 -7.90
CA LEU A 116 0.02 -27.17 -8.89
C LEU A 116 1.41 -26.98 -8.22
N VAL A 117 1.47 -26.37 -7.04
CA VAL A 117 2.69 -26.27 -6.22
C VAL A 117 3.14 -27.66 -5.73
N ALA A 118 2.21 -28.50 -5.29
CA ALA A 118 2.50 -29.87 -4.88
C ALA A 118 3.04 -30.70 -6.07
N ASP A 119 2.38 -30.63 -7.22
CA ASP A 119 2.76 -31.33 -8.45
C ASP A 119 4.12 -30.85 -8.98
N ALA A 120 4.44 -29.55 -8.82
CA ALA A 120 5.73 -28.99 -9.20
C ALA A 120 6.89 -29.50 -8.33
N SER A 121 6.63 -29.99 -7.11
CA SER A 121 7.64 -30.58 -6.22
C SER A 121 8.91 -29.71 -6.06
N GLY A 122 8.72 -28.38 -5.98
CA GLY A 122 9.81 -27.39 -5.86
C GLY A 122 10.43 -26.92 -7.18
N ALA A 123 9.97 -27.43 -8.32
CA ALA A 123 10.31 -26.88 -9.63
C ALA A 123 9.61 -25.54 -9.89
N PRO A 124 10.23 -24.63 -10.68
CA PRO A 124 9.56 -23.41 -11.10
C PRO A 124 8.29 -23.72 -11.89
N ILE A 125 7.19 -23.09 -11.48
CA ILE A 125 5.91 -23.17 -12.17
C ILE A 125 5.93 -22.20 -13.36
N ASP A 126 5.68 -22.71 -14.56
CA ASP A 126 5.53 -21.85 -15.73
C ASP A 126 4.12 -21.24 -15.86
N TRP A 127 4.05 -20.11 -16.57
CA TRP A 127 2.79 -19.40 -16.81
C TRP A 127 1.77 -20.25 -17.56
N ALA A 128 2.20 -21.13 -18.47
CA ALA A 128 1.31 -21.99 -19.23
C ALA A 128 0.59 -23.01 -18.32
N SER A 129 1.26 -23.52 -17.31
CA SER A 129 0.72 -24.44 -16.32
C SER A 129 -0.27 -23.74 -15.38
N LEU A 130 0.01 -22.49 -15.02
CA LEU A 130 -0.94 -21.63 -14.32
C LEU A 130 -2.18 -21.31 -15.16
N MET A 131 -2.02 -21.04 -16.45
CA MET A 131 -3.15 -20.76 -17.36
C MET A 131 -4.00 -22.01 -17.63
N LYS A 132 -3.48 -23.23 -17.46
CA LYS A 132 -4.29 -24.47 -17.49
C LYS A 132 -5.30 -24.55 -16.34
N LEU A 133 -5.15 -23.73 -15.30
CA LEU A 133 -6.11 -23.62 -14.20
C LEU A 133 -7.42 -22.91 -14.62
N GLN A 134 -7.49 -22.34 -15.82
CA GLN A 134 -8.71 -21.73 -16.39
C GLN A 134 -9.86 -22.73 -16.68
N SER A 135 -9.84 -23.94 -16.10
CA SER A 135 -10.89 -24.92 -16.33
C SER A 135 -12.06 -24.74 -15.35
N SER A 136 -13.25 -24.54 -15.93
CA SER A 136 -14.56 -24.26 -15.33
C SER A 136 -14.70 -22.85 -14.70
N GLY A 137 -15.28 -21.89 -15.43
CA GLY A 137 -15.78 -20.63 -14.88
C GLY A 137 -14.76 -19.66 -14.26
N VAL A 138 -13.46 -19.92 -14.40
CA VAL A 138 -12.38 -19.02 -13.99
C VAL A 138 -11.81 -18.34 -15.24
N THR A 139 -11.84 -17.01 -15.27
CA THR A 139 -11.36 -16.22 -16.40
C THR A 139 -9.90 -15.82 -16.21
N GLU A 140 -9.29 -15.31 -17.27
CA GLU A 140 -7.96 -14.68 -17.22
C GLU A 140 -7.92 -13.49 -16.24
N VAL A 141 -9.01 -12.72 -16.16
CA VAL A 141 -9.13 -11.60 -15.22
C VAL A 141 -9.08 -12.11 -13.78
N HIS A 142 -9.80 -13.19 -13.46
CA HIS A 142 -9.75 -13.79 -12.12
C HIS A 142 -8.33 -14.22 -11.77
N PHE A 143 -7.62 -14.80 -12.73
CA PHE A 143 -6.24 -15.22 -12.53
C PHE A 143 -5.30 -14.03 -12.28
N GLY A 144 -5.39 -12.99 -13.12
CA GLY A 144 -4.60 -11.77 -12.98
C GLY A 144 -4.86 -11.05 -11.65
N LEU A 145 -6.14 -10.97 -11.25
CA LEU A 145 -6.53 -10.38 -9.97
C LEU A 145 -5.97 -11.17 -8.78
N TYR A 146 -6.12 -12.50 -8.79
CA TYR A 146 -5.60 -13.37 -7.74
C TYR A 146 -4.07 -13.24 -7.59
N MET A 147 -3.33 -13.27 -8.70
CA MET A 147 -1.87 -13.11 -8.67
C MET A 147 -1.45 -11.71 -8.19
N THR A 148 -2.21 -10.68 -8.56
CA THR A 148 -1.95 -9.31 -8.10
C THR A 148 -2.19 -9.20 -6.58
N MET A 149 -3.26 -9.79 -6.05
CA MET A 149 -3.49 -9.89 -4.61
C MET A 149 -2.35 -10.59 -3.88
N LEU A 150 -1.94 -11.78 -4.36
CA LEU A 150 -0.83 -12.52 -3.76
C LEU A 150 0.47 -11.71 -3.74
N ARG A 151 0.77 -10.99 -4.82
CA ARG A 151 1.96 -10.13 -4.91
C ARG A 151 1.91 -8.95 -3.95
N CYS A 152 0.72 -8.42 -3.70
CA CYS A 152 0.48 -7.35 -2.73
C CYS A 152 0.31 -7.87 -1.29
N GLY A 153 0.37 -9.19 -1.06
CA GLY A 153 0.23 -9.80 0.26
C GLY A 153 -1.21 -9.90 0.77
N PHE A 154 -2.21 -9.79 -0.10
CA PHE A 154 -3.62 -9.91 0.27
C PHE A 154 -4.19 -11.27 -0.12
N SER A 155 -5.09 -11.79 0.73
CA SER A 155 -5.99 -12.88 0.37
C SER A 155 -7.40 -12.34 0.12
N TYR A 156 -8.20 -13.05 -0.66
CA TYR A 156 -9.60 -12.67 -0.87
C TYR A 156 -10.39 -12.62 0.45
N GLN A 157 -10.12 -13.52 1.40
CA GLN A 157 -10.74 -13.49 2.73
C GLN A 157 -10.36 -12.23 3.51
N THR A 158 -9.10 -11.77 3.39
CA THR A 158 -8.64 -10.52 4.00
C THR A 158 -9.45 -9.34 3.46
N ILE A 159 -9.69 -9.30 2.15
CA ILE A 159 -10.46 -8.23 1.49
C ILE A 159 -11.91 -8.23 1.98
N LEU A 160 -12.56 -9.40 2.06
CA LEU A 160 -13.93 -9.50 2.56
C LEU A 160 -14.05 -9.07 4.03
N ASN A 161 -13.10 -9.47 4.88
CA ASN A 161 -13.11 -9.08 6.29
C ASN A 161 -12.96 -7.56 6.47
N ILE A 162 -12.16 -6.91 5.61
CA ILE A 162 -12.00 -5.44 5.61
C ILE A 162 -13.30 -4.77 5.13
N ALA A 163 -13.94 -5.32 4.09
CA ALA A 163 -15.19 -4.78 3.56
C ALA A 163 -16.35 -4.91 4.56
N SER A 164 -16.48 -6.04 5.27
CA SER A 164 -17.52 -6.23 6.28
C SER A 164 -17.37 -5.29 7.48
N GLN A 165 -16.14 -4.89 7.82
CA GLN A 165 -15.89 -3.92 8.89
C GLN A 165 -16.29 -2.49 8.48
N LYS A 166 -16.28 -2.15 7.18
CA LYS A 166 -16.82 -0.87 6.69
C LYS A 166 -18.34 -0.80 6.84
N GLU A 167 -19.05 -1.91 6.63
CA GLU A 167 -20.52 -1.98 6.77
C GLU A 167 -21.00 -1.95 8.22
N ASP A 168 -20.22 -2.48 9.17
CA ASP A 168 -20.53 -2.45 10.61
C ASP A 168 -20.24 -1.11 11.31
N THR A 169 -19.80 -0.09 10.57
CA THR A 169 -19.65 1.29 11.09
C THR A 169 -21.00 2.05 11.13
N GLN A 170 -22.10 1.35 11.37
CA GLN A 170 -23.35 1.96 11.80
C GLN A 170 -23.30 2.18 13.32
N GLU A 171 -23.45 3.45 13.71
CA GLU A 171 -23.60 3.97 15.06
C GLU A 171 -24.16 2.96 16.08
N ILE A 172 -23.33 2.51 17.04
CA ILE A 172 -23.82 2.06 18.35
C ILE A 172 -22.88 2.54 19.46
N THR A 173 -23.44 3.47 20.24
CA THR A 173 -23.08 3.92 21.57
C THR A 173 -22.92 2.78 22.58
N ASP A 174 -21.88 2.88 23.42
CA ASP A 174 -21.83 2.51 24.84
C ASP A 174 -22.16 1.06 25.29
N TRP A 175 -21.51 0.66 26.38
CA TRP A 175 -21.63 -0.56 27.18
C TRP A 175 -20.76 -1.76 26.78
N GLY A 176 -19.70 -1.90 27.56
CA GLY A 176 -18.69 -2.95 27.45
C GLY A 176 -19.15 -4.35 27.85
N THR A 177 -18.32 -5.33 27.51
CA THR A 177 -18.17 -6.59 28.22
C THR A 177 -16.75 -7.10 28.02
N GLN A 178 -16.16 -7.59 29.11
CA GLN A 178 -14.80 -8.10 29.21
C GLN A 178 -14.55 -9.28 28.27
N VAL A 179 -13.42 -9.24 27.56
CA VAL A 179 -12.80 -10.42 26.97
C VAL A 179 -11.47 -10.66 27.68
N THR A 180 -11.30 -11.92 28.06
CA THR A 180 -10.30 -12.52 28.96
C THR A 180 -8.85 -12.22 28.60
N GLU A 181 -8.03 -12.09 29.65
CA GLU A 181 -6.58 -11.94 29.63
C GLU A 181 -5.88 -13.11 28.90
N ASP A 182 -5.27 -12.81 27.76
CA ASP A 182 -3.88 -13.14 27.45
C ASP A 182 -3.49 -12.44 26.13
N GLU A 183 -2.37 -11.72 26.14
CA GLU A 183 -1.94 -10.65 25.21
C GLU A 183 -2.53 -9.25 25.47
N ARG A 184 -2.11 -8.60 26.57
CA ARG A 184 -2.30 -7.15 26.72
C ARG A 184 -1.67 -6.42 25.53
N PHE A 185 -2.53 -5.76 24.75
CA PHE A 185 -2.15 -4.79 23.73
C PHE A 185 -1.41 -3.63 24.42
N PRO A 186 -0.35 -3.07 23.80
CA PRO A 186 0.31 -1.88 24.35
C PRO A 186 -0.69 -0.73 24.33
N SER A 187 -1.07 -0.21 25.49
CA SER A 187 -1.97 0.93 25.62
C SER A 187 -1.37 2.24 25.10
N HIS A 188 -0.06 2.25 24.81
CA HIS A 188 0.65 3.36 24.20
C HIS A 188 1.68 2.85 23.19
N ILE A 189 1.64 3.42 21.98
CA ILE A 189 2.63 3.20 20.95
C ILE A 189 3.91 3.98 21.28
N SER A 190 5.04 3.28 21.38
CA SER A 190 6.36 3.89 21.55
C SER A 190 7.35 3.29 20.58
N GLU A 191 8.37 4.05 20.22
CA GLU A 191 9.48 3.56 19.37
C GLU A 191 10.05 2.24 19.92
N ALA A 192 10.38 2.20 21.22
CA ALA A 192 10.99 1.02 21.84
C ALA A 192 10.10 -0.22 21.73
N SER A 193 8.80 -0.06 22.01
CA SER A 193 7.83 -1.16 21.88
C SER A 193 7.70 -1.66 20.44
N MET A 194 7.67 -0.75 19.47
CA MET A 194 7.56 -1.10 18.04
C MET A 194 8.80 -1.81 17.53
N MET A 195 9.98 -1.30 17.88
CA MET A 195 11.25 -1.90 17.49
C MET A 195 11.44 -3.28 18.11
N GLU A 196 11.17 -3.45 19.41
CA GLU A 196 11.26 -4.74 20.09
C GLU A 196 10.33 -5.77 19.43
N TRP A 197 9.11 -5.36 19.09
CA TRP A 197 8.14 -6.24 18.45
C TRP A 197 8.54 -6.62 17.02
N LEU A 198 9.01 -5.66 16.21
CA LEU A 198 9.49 -5.91 14.85
C LEU A 198 10.72 -6.82 14.83
N VAL A 199 11.66 -6.67 15.77
CA VAL A 199 12.82 -7.56 15.93
C VAL A 199 12.36 -8.97 16.31
N LYS A 200 11.46 -9.09 17.28
CA LYS A 200 10.95 -10.39 17.74
C LYS A 200 10.22 -11.15 16.64
N LYS A 201 9.54 -10.44 15.74
CA LYS A 201 8.74 -11.02 14.65
C LYS A 201 9.53 -11.25 13.35
N ASP A 202 10.74 -10.72 13.25
CA ASP A 202 11.47 -10.61 11.98
C ASP A 202 10.67 -9.84 10.90
N GLY A 203 10.06 -8.74 11.35
CA GLY A 203 9.25 -7.84 10.54
C GLY A 203 7.74 -8.10 10.58
N ALA A 204 6.99 -7.10 10.13
CA ALA A 204 5.53 -7.12 10.11
C ALA A 204 4.98 -6.27 8.96
N SER A 205 3.86 -6.68 8.38
CA SER A 205 3.08 -5.84 7.48
C SER A 205 2.41 -4.67 8.22
N LEU A 206 2.01 -3.63 7.48
CA LEU A 206 1.24 -2.52 8.06
C LEU A 206 -0.01 -3.01 8.79
N LEU A 207 -0.68 -4.01 8.21
CA LEU A 207 -1.88 -4.61 8.79
C LEU A 207 -1.59 -5.28 10.13
N GLU A 208 -0.50 -6.03 10.23
CA GLU A 208 -0.12 -6.67 11.48
C GLU A 208 0.30 -5.66 12.54
N ILE A 209 0.93 -4.56 12.13
CA ILE A 209 1.26 -3.45 13.03
C ILE A 209 -0.04 -2.76 13.49
N ALA A 210 -0.97 -2.45 12.59
CA ALA A 210 -2.26 -1.86 12.91
C ALA A 210 -3.08 -2.77 13.84
N LEU A 211 -3.07 -4.09 13.62
CA LEU A 211 -3.70 -5.05 14.52
C LEU A 211 -3.03 -5.10 15.90
N LYS A 212 -1.70 -5.01 15.96
CA LYS A 212 -0.95 -5.00 17.22
C LYS A 212 -1.18 -3.72 18.03
N TYR A 213 -1.38 -2.59 17.35
CA TYR A 213 -1.57 -1.26 17.94
C TYR A 213 -2.98 -0.70 17.68
N ARG A 214 -4.00 -1.56 17.59
CA ARG A 214 -5.38 -1.17 17.24
C ARG A 214 -6.04 -0.19 18.22
N GLU A 215 -5.51 -0.11 19.44
CA GLU A 215 -5.96 0.80 20.50
C GLU A 215 -5.25 2.16 20.43
N CYS A 216 -4.29 2.32 19.52
CA CYS A 216 -3.57 3.55 19.28
C CYS A 216 -4.19 4.32 18.11
N ASP A 217 -4.01 5.64 18.13
CA ASP A 217 -4.42 6.50 17.03
C ASP A 217 -3.66 6.14 15.73
N GLU A 218 -4.39 5.95 14.63
CA GLU A 218 -3.83 5.53 13.36
C GLU A 218 -2.86 6.57 12.79
N VAL A 219 -3.12 7.86 13.02
CA VAL A 219 -2.25 8.95 12.56
C VAL A 219 -0.94 8.95 13.36
N GLU A 220 -0.99 8.74 14.67
CA GLU A 220 0.19 8.57 15.51
C GLU A 220 1.01 7.33 15.13
N LEU A 221 0.34 6.21 14.85
CA LEU A 221 0.98 4.99 14.37
C LEU A 221 1.72 5.21 13.05
N MET A 222 1.06 5.83 12.07
CA MET A 222 1.66 6.12 10.78
C MET A 222 2.80 7.13 10.89
N ARG A 223 2.66 8.17 11.73
CA ARG A 223 3.73 9.13 12.02
C ARG A 223 4.95 8.44 12.60
N LEU A 224 4.77 7.49 13.53
CA LEU A 224 5.88 6.75 14.11
C LEU A 224 6.57 5.87 13.06
N LEU A 225 5.83 5.11 12.26
CA LEU A 225 6.42 4.28 11.20
C LEU A 225 7.23 5.11 10.19
N LEU A 226 6.67 6.22 9.73
CA LEU A 226 7.36 7.14 8.83
C LEU A 226 8.60 7.77 9.48
N HIS A 227 8.52 8.13 10.76
CA HIS A 227 9.65 8.64 11.51
C HIS A 227 10.78 7.59 11.58
N LEU A 228 10.46 6.34 11.96
CA LEU A 228 11.42 5.25 12.08
C LEU A 228 12.08 4.87 10.76
N GLU A 229 11.33 4.92 9.66
CA GLU A 229 11.86 4.72 8.31
C GLU A 229 12.81 5.87 7.93
N LYS A 230 12.41 7.12 8.20
CA LYS A 230 13.24 8.31 7.95
C LYS A 230 14.54 8.31 8.75
N VAL A 231 14.53 7.88 10.01
CA VAL A 231 15.76 7.80 10.83
C VAL A 231 16.56 6.52 10.59
N GLY A 232 16.16 5.67 9.64
CA GLY A 232 16.89 4.45 9.28
C GLY A 232 16.92 3.40 10.39
N LYS A 233 15.89 3.34 11.23
CA LYS A 233 15.71 2.28 12.24
C LYS A 233 14.89 1.11 11.71
N ILE A 234 14.00 1.37 10.75
CA ILE A 234 13.26 0.34 10.04
C ILE A 234 13.39 0.54 8.53
N PHE A 235 13.19 -0.53 7.76
CA PHE A 235 13.05 -0.47 6.31
C PHE A 235 11.81 -1.22 5.86
N ARG A 236 11.22 -0.77 4.75
CA ARG A 236 10.09 -1.44 4.11
C ARG A 236 10.54 -2.18 2.86
N ARG A 237 10.28 -3.48 2.79
CA ARG A 237 10.52 -4.32 1.59
C ARG A 237 9.33 -5.23 1.38
N GLN A 238 8.72 -5.18 0.18
CA GLN A 238 7.55 -6.00 -0.17
C GLN A 238 6.39 -5.84 0.83
N GLY A 239 6.14 -4.62 1.31
CA GLY A 239 5.07 -4.33 2.28
C GLY A 239 5.35 -4.75 3.72
N ILE A 240 6.53 -5.33 4.01
CA ILE A 240 6.94 -5.72 5.36
C ILE A 240 7.92 -4.68 5.91
N PHE A 241 7.60 -4.12 7.08
CA PHE A 241 8.48 -3.28 7.88
C PHE A 241 9.39 -4.18 8.72
N ARG A 242 10.70 -3.95 8.67
CA ARG A 242 11.70 -4.69 9.43
C ARG A 242 12.60 -3.73 10.19
N ALA A 243 12.96 -4.08 11.41
CA ALA A 243 14.02 -3.39 12.15
C ALA A 243 15.38 -3.63 11.46
N ILE A 244 16.23 -2.61 11.47
CA ILE A 244 17.62 -2.66 10.99
C ILE A 244 18.55 -3.12 12.10
#